data_AF-A0A9W7GBH0-F1
#
_entry.id   AF-A0A9W7GBH0-F1
#
_cell.length_a   1.000
_cell.length_b   1.000
_cell.length_c   1.000
_cell.angle_alpha   90.00
_cell.angle_beta   90.00
_cell.angle_gamma   90.00
#
_symmetry.space_group_name_H-M   'P 1'
#
loop_
_entity.id
_entity.type
_entity.pdbx_description
1 polymer ?
#
loop_
_entity_poly.entity_id
_entity_poly.type
_entity_poly.pdbx_seq_one_letter_code
_entity_poly.pdbx_strand_id
1 'polypeptide(L)'
;MDIKPSKLFHVVTDVNEYSKFVPYVAKSVILSPDQIFPPGQRSKVSHSPISVLEPLNSTEKATIFKKQFQATLDVGFTSTFTDKYTSLVNCRRIQSDADSSVLEYSVHAQDLGDSSFFYGLGSLWTIRPHDGGSGSNVEFTCWYVPRSSSVFAKGVGVMIDGSYEMVSRRQMEAFWSRCKEDR
;
A
#
# COMPACT_ATOMS: atom_id res chain seq x y z
N MET A 1 16.69 4.22 -8.27
CA MET A 1 16.08 4.20 -9.63
C MET A 1 15.69 5.62 -10.03
N ASP A 2 15.78 6.01 -11.30
CA ASP A 2 15.50 7.40 -11.78
C ASP A 2 14.00 7.71 -11.92
N ILE A 3 13.24 7.49 -10.86
CA ILE A 3 11.85 7.94 -10.72
C ILE A 3 11.80 8.83 -9.50
N LYS A 4 11.22 10.03 -9.64
CA LYS A 4 11.02 10.94 -8.53
C LYS A 4 10.06 10.34 -7.50
N PRO A 5 10.34 10.42 -6.19
CA PRO A 5 9.47 9.84 -5.16
C PRO A 5 8.03 10.30 -5.25
N SER A 6 7.80 11.58 -5.55
CA SER A 6 6.46 12.16 -5.70
C SER A 6 5.65 11.54 -6.82
N LYS A 7 6.30 11.14 -7.94
CA LYS A 7 5.63 10.51 -9.07
C LYS A 7 5.14 9.11 -8.69
N LEU A 8 6.02 8.30 -8.11
CA LEU A 8 5.63 6.96 -7.65
C LEU A 8 4.55 7.03 -6.57
N PHE A 9 4.70 7.95 -5.62
CA PHE A 9 3.67 8.18 -4.61
C PHE A 9 2.32 8.51 -5.24
N HIS A 10 2.29 9.41 -6.23
CA HIS A 10 1.04 9.75 -6.93
C HIS A 10 0.39 8.51 -7.56
N VAL A 11 1.14 7.71 -8.33
CA VAL A 11 0.63 6.48 -8.96
C VAL A 11 0.13 5.48 -7.92
N VAL A 12 0.85 5.28 -6.81
CA VAL A 12 0.43 4.37 -5.72
C VAL A 12 -0.78 4.91 -4.95
N THR A 13 -1.03 6.21 -4.95
CA THR A 13 -2.23 6.77 -4.31
C THR A 13 -3.44 6.86 -5.24
N ASP A 14 -3.25 6.70 -6.56
CA ASP A 14 -4.32 6.77 -7.55
C ASP A 14 -5.00 5.42 -7.76
N VAL A 15 -5.68 4.97 -6.71
CA VAL A 15 -6.29 3.63 -6.66
C VAL A 15 -7.36 3.46 -7.75
N ASN A 16 -8.02 4.53 -8.20
CA ASN A 16 -9.04 4.45 -9.25
C ASN A 16 -8.49 3.93 -10.59
N GLU A 17 -7.19 4.13 -10.83
CA GLU A 17 -6.55 3.75 -12.09
C GLU A 17 -6.00 2.31 -12.08
N TYR A 18 -6.01 1.62 -10.93
CA TYR A 18 -5.36 0.32 -10.79
C TYR A 18 -5.88 -0.72 -11.78
N SER A 19 -7.19 -0.76 -12.03
CA SER A 19 -7.81 -1.67 -13.01
C SER A 19 -7.24 -1.54 -14.43
N LYS A 20 -6.57 -0.44 -14.77
CA LYS A 20 -5.98 -0.21 -16.10
C LYS A 20 -4.59 -0.82 -16.26
N PHE A 21 -3.84 -1.00 -15.18
CA PHE A 21 -2.43 -1.40 -15.27
C PHE A 21 -1.97 -2.43 -14.22
N VAL A 22 -2.61 -2.50 -13.06
CA VAL A 22 -2.23 -3.44 -12.00
C VAL A 22 -2.78 -4.83 -12.34
N PRO A 23 -1.91 -5.84 -12.51
CA PRO A 23 -2.36 -7.19 -12.82
C PRO A 23 -3.34 -7.72 -11.78
N TYR A 24 -4.31 -8.50 -12.24
CA TYR A 24 -5.33 -9.16 -11.41
C TYR A 24 -6.35 -8.22 -10.75
N VAL A 25 -6.24 -6.90 -10.93
CA VAL A 25 -7.26 -5.96 -10.45
C VAL A 25 -8.31 -5.78 -11.55
N ALA A 26 -9.51 -6.34 -11.34
CA ALA A 26 -10.62 -6.19 -12.26
C ALA A 26 -11.33 -4.85 -12.09
N LYS A 27 -11.44 -4.35 -10.85
CA LYS A 27 -12.05 -3.06 -10.54
C LYS A 27 -11.39 -2.45 -9.31
N SER A 28 -11.24 -1.13 -9.34
CA SER A 28 -10.68 -0.36 -8.23
C SER A 28 -11.39 0.97 -8.08
N VAL A 29 -11.81 1.31 -6.86
CA VAL A 29 -12.62 2.51 -6.59
C VAL A 29 -12.29 3.08 -5.22
N ILE A 30 -12.06 4.38 -5.14
CA ILE A 30 -12.05 5.14 -3.89
C ILE A 30 -13.49 5.44 -3.49
N LEU A 31 -13.92 4.97 -2.31
CA LEU A 31 -15.30 5.09 -1.84
C LEU A 31 -15.62 6.49 -1.29
N SER A 32 -14.66 7.10 -0.59
CA SER A 32 -14.81 8.40 0.07
C SER A 32 -13.48 9.16 -0.03
N PRO A 33 -13.34 10.11 -0.97
CA PRO A 33 -12.03 10.69 -1.31
C PRO A 33 -11.29 11.41 -0.18
N ASP A 34 -11.96 11.87 0.88
CA ASP A 34 -11.32 12.66 1.93
C ASP A 34 -12.01 12.49 3.30
N GLN A 35 -11.43 11.67 4.17
CA GLN A 35 -11.50 11.95 5.61
C GLN A 35 -10.13 12.48 6.03
N ILE A 36 -9.99 13.81 6.01
CA ILE A 36 -8.85 14.48 6.63
C ILE A 36 -9.04 14.33 8.14
N PHE A 37 -8.41 13.32 8.75
CA PHE A 37 -8.37 13.23 10.21
C PHE A 37 -7.49 14.35 10.73
N PRO A 38 -7.98 15.19 11.66
CA PRO A 38 -7.12 16.17 12.29
C PRO A 38 -5.94 15.45 12.96
N PRO A 39 -4.73 16.04 12.95
CA PRO A 39 -3.57 15.46 13.64
C PRO A 39 -3.92 15.24 15.11
N GLY A 40 -3.93 13.98 15.56
CA GLY A 40 -4.14 13.61 16.97
C GLY A 40 -5.29 12.63 17.26
N GLN A 41 -6.14 12.28 16.28
CA GLN A 41 -7.21 11.31 16.52
C GLN A 41 -6.65 9.87 16.49
N ARG A 42 -6.51 9.24 17.66
CA ARG A 42 -6.22 7.80 17.81
C ARG A 42 -7.50 7.02 17.59
N SER A 43 -7.67 6.41 16.41
CA SER A 43 -8.69 5.37 16.23
C SER A 43 -8.33 4.16 17.08
N LYS A 44 -9.23 3.77 18.00
CA LYS A 44 -9.13 2.50 18.74
C LYS A 44 -9.44 1.36 17.77
N VAL A 45 -8.44 0.88 17.04
CA VAL A 45 -8.51 -0.45 16.42
C VAL A 45 -7.62 -1.36 17.25
N SER A 46 -8.28 -2.13 18.12
CA SER A 46 -7.64 -3.19 18.89
C SER A 46 -7.50 -4.41 18.00
N HIS A 47 -6.27 -4.72 17.60
CA HIS A 47 -5.61 -6.03 17.70
C HIS A 47 -4.21 -5.89 17.07
N SER A 48 -3.23 -5.56 17.94
CA SER A 48 -1.80 -5.48 17.65
C SER A 48 -1.16 -6.89 17.57
N PRO A 49 0.03 -7.09 16.95
CA PRO A 49 1.09 -6.08 16.82
C PRO A 49 1.72 -5.97 15.43
N ILE A 50 1.61 -4.79 14.83
CA ILE A 50 2.75 -4.22 14.10
C ILE A 50 3.10 -2.95 14.85
N SER A 51 4.29 -2.94 15.43
CA SER A 51 4.88 -1.79 16.08
C SER A 51 4.77 -0.61 15.14
N VAL A 52 3.87 0.31 15.49
CA VAL A 52 3.77 1.64 14.92
C VAL A 52 5.19 2.19 14.92
N LEU A 53 5.71 2.48 13.72
CA LEU A 53 6.93 3.24 13.47
C LEU A 53 7.13 4.23 14.61
N GLU A 54 8.04 3.88 15.54
CA GLU A 54 8.51 4.85 16.50
C GLU A 54 9.08 6.01 15.69
N PRO A 55 8.73 7.27 16.03
CA PRO A 55 9.38 8.39 15.37
C PRO A 55 10.88 8.17 15.55
N LEU A 56 11.62 8.15 14.43
CA LEU A 56 13.08 8.19 14.45
C LEU A 56 13.49 9.17 15.56
N ASN A 57 14.34 8.71 16.49
CA ASN A 57 15.02 9.53 17.48
C ASN A 57 15.98 10.51 16.77
N SER A 58 15.44 11.38 15.94
CA SER A 58 16.14 12.39 15.17
C SER A 58 15.74 13.75 15.72
N THR A 59 16.75 14.50 16.13
CA THR A 59 16.74 15.87 16.62
C THR A 59 16.18 16.87 15.58
N GLU A 60 15.79 16.41 14.38
CA GLU A 60 15.18 17.23 13.35
C GLU A 60 13.67 17.35 13.52
N LYS A 61 13.20 18.59 13.60
CA LYS A 61 11.77 18.88 13.49
C LYS A 61 11.31 18.53 12.08
N ALA A 62 10.22 17.78 11.99
CA ALA A 62 9.65 17.35 10.72
C ALA A 62 8.13 17.50 10.73
N THR A 63 7.59 18.01 9.63
CA THR A 63 6.16 18.13 9.39
C THR A 63 5.63 16.85 8.73
N ILE A 64 4.53 16.34 9.26
CA ILE A 64 3.87 15.13 8.74
C ILE A 64 2.53 15.49 8.13
N PHE A 65 2.41 15.29 6.83
CA PHE A 65 1.13 15.37 6.10
C PHE A 65 0.50 13.98 6.05
N LYS A 66 -0.81 13.90 6.32
CA LYS A 66 -1.57 12.65 6.30
C LYS A 66 -2.83 12.81 5.47
N LYS A 67 -3.16 11.79 4.69
CA LYS A 67 -4.45 11.62 4.01
C LYS A 67 -4.94 10.21 4.29
N GLN A 68 -6.25 10.05 4.50
CA GLN A 68 -6.88 8.75 4.67
C GLN A 68 -8.13 8.65 3.80
N PHE A 69 -8.34 7.49 3.18
CA PHE A 69 -9.55 7.18 2.43
C PHE A 69 -9.82 5.68 2.45
N GLN A 70 -11.06 5.30 2.15
CA GLN A 70 -11.42 3.89 1.91
C GLN A 70 -11.39 3.62 0.41
N ALA A 71 -10.86 2.47 0.03
CA ALA A 71 -10.88 2.01 -1.36
C ALA A 71 -11.26 0.54 -1.43
N THR A 72 -11.96 0.15 -2.49
CA THR A 72 -12.31 -1.23 -2.79
C THR A 72 -11.50 -1.74 -3.96
N LEU A 73 -11.05 -2.99 -3.85
CA LEU A 73 -10.46 -3.75 -4.93
C LEU A 73 -11.30 -5.00 -5.20
N ASP A 74 -11.60 -5.23 -6.47
CA ASP A 74 -12.08 -6.50 -7.01
C ASP A 74 -10.89 -7.17 -7.70
N VAL A 75 -10.46 -8.31 -7.17
CA VAL A 75 -9.27 -9.03 -7.62
C VAL A 75 -9.63 -10.39 -8.16
N GLY A 76 -9.02 -10.78 -9.28
CA GLY A 76 -9.20 -12.09 -9.90
C GLY A 76 -7.85 -12.68 -10.31
N PHE A 77 -7.39 -13.69 -9.59
CA PHE A 77 -6.13 -14.38 -9.90
C PHE A 77 -6.34 -15.44 -10.99
N THR A 78 -7.52 -16.07 -11.00
CA THR A 78 -8.03 -16.98 -12.03
C THR A 78 -9.54 -16.77 -12.20
N SER A 79 -10.15 -17.36 -13.23
CA SER A 79 -11.61 -17.28 -13.45
C SER A 79 -12.44 -17.86 -12.31
N THR A 80 -11.85 -18.67 -11.43
CA THR A 80 -12.52 -19.31 -10.28
C THR A 80 -12.06 -18.74 -8.94
N PHE A 81 -11.04 -17.88 -8.93
CA PHE A 81 -10.46 -17.32 -7.72
C PHE A 81 -10.54 -15.79 -7.78
N THR A 82 -11.70 -15.28 -7.39
CA THR A 82 -12.02 -13.86 -7.33
C THR A 82 -12.37 -13.45 -5.90
N ASP A 83 -11.88 -12.30 -5.45
CA ASP A 83 -12.19 -11.72 -4.15
C ASP A 83 -12.55 -10.24 -4.31
N LYS A 84 -13.29 -9.74 -3.34
CA LYS A 84 -13.54 -8.31 -3.21
C LYS A 84 -13.31 -7.92 -1.76
N TYR A 85 -12.53 -6.86 -1.56
CA TYR A 85 -12.26 -6.33 -0.24
C TYR A 85 -12.15 -4.81 -0.24
N THR A 86 -12.43 -4.24 0.92
CA THR A 86 -12.29 -2.82 1.22
C THR A 86 -11.08 -2.62 2.11
N SER A 87 -10.24 -1.64 1.79
CA SER A 87 -9.10 -1.25 2.60
C SER A 87 -9.23 0.19 3.07
N LEU A 88 -8.77 0.42 4.30
CA LEU A 88 -8.42 1.75 4.79
C LEU A 88 -7.01 2.10 4.32
N VAL A 89 -6.90 3.10 3.45
CA VAL A 89 -5.64 3.56 2.89
C VAL A 89 -5.18 4.80 3.62
N ASN A 90 -3.97 4.73 4.18
CA ASN A 90 -3.30 5.79 4.91
C ASN A 90 -2.09 6.25 4.12
N CYS A 91 -2.12 7.48 3.64
CA CYS A 91 -1.01 8.10 2.92
C CYS A 91 -0.31 9.09 3.84
N ARG A 92 1.02 9.07 3.87
CA ARG A 92 1.84 9.97 4.66
C ARG A 92 2.95 10.57 3.79
N ARG A 93 3.25 11.85 4.03
CA ARG A 93 4.45 12.53 3.55
C ARG A 93 5.15 13.16 4.74
N ILE A 94 6.42 12.84 4.93
CA ILE A 94 7.28 13.42 5.96
C ILE A 94 8.19 14.44 5.29
N GLN A 95 8.20 15.66 5.79
CA GLN A 95 8.98 16.77 5.25
C GLN A 95 9.86 17.35 6.36
N SER A 96 11.13 17.60 6.06
CA SER A 96 12.06 18.29 6.97
C SER A 96 11.62 19.74 7.14
N ASP A 97 11.59 20.23 8.39
CA ASP A 97 11.26 21.63 8.66
C ASP A 97 12.43 22.57 8.33
N ALA A 98 13.66 22.05 8.28
CA ALA A 98 14.87 22.86 8.08
C ALA A 98 15.00 23.37 6.64
N ASP A 99 14.73 22.51 5.66
CA ASP A 99 14.96 22.77 4.25
C ASP A 99 13.73 22.46 3.37
N SER A 100 12.60 22.09 3.98
CA SER A 100 11.39 21.68 3.27
C SER A 100 11.60 20.48 2.33
N SER A 101 12.70 19.72 2.47
CA SER A 101 12.92 18.52 1.67
C SER A 101 11.97 17.40 2.12
N VAL A 102 11.52 16.57 1.19
CA VAL A 102 10.71 15.40 1.54
C VAL A 102 11.64 14.28 1.97
N LEU A 103 11.42 13.75 3.17
CA LEU A 103 12.23 12.68 3.74
C LEU A 103 11.66 11.30 3.36
N GLU A 104 10.34 11.17 3.33
CA GLU A 104 9.67 9.89 3.08
C GLU A 104 8.23 10.10 2.61
N TYR A 105 7.79 9.23 1.70
CA TYR A 105 6.38 8.97 1.47
C TYR A 105 6.04 7.55 1.93
N SER A 106 4.86 7.36 2.49
CA SER A 106 4.34 6.02 2.75
C SER A 106 2.86 5.89 2.42
N VAL A 107 2.48 4.71 1.95
CA VAL A 107 1.08 4.33 1.68
C VAL A 107 0.83 2.98 2.34
N HIS A 108 -0.01 2.99 3.37
CA HIS A 108 -0.40 1.80 4.12
C HIS A 108 -1.87 1.49 3.86
N ALA A 109 -2.14 0.37 3.20
CA ALA A 109 -3.49 -0.15 3.01
C ALA A 109 -3.71 -1.34 3.93
N GLN A 110 -4.78 -1.31 4.73
CA GLN A 110 -5.19 -2.40 5.60
C GLN A 110 -6.64 -2.76 5.28
N ASP A 111 -6.93 -4.05 5.06
CA ASP A 111 -8.28 -4.52 4.83
C ASP A 111 -9.21 -4.27 6.03
N LEU A 112 -10.50 -4.16 5.76
CA LEU A 112 -11.55 -3.94 6.76
C LEU A 112 -12.25 -5.25 7.17
N GLY A 113 -11.70 -6.41 6.82
CA GLY A 113 -12.22 -7.72 7.22
C GLY A 113 -13.40 -8.22 6.39
N ASP A 114 -13.65 -7.66 5.21
CA ASP A 114 -14.69 -8.07 4.26
C ASP A 114 -14.20 -9.02 3.16
N SER A 115 -12.90 -9.31 3.09
CA SER A 115 -12.34 -10.35 2.20
C SER A 115 -12.92 -11.73 2.50
N SER A 116 -13.24 -12.49 1.45
CA SER A 116 -13.71 -13.88 1.59
C SER A 116 -12.56 -14.87 1.84
N PHE A 117 -11.32 -14.51 1.49
CA PHE A 117 -10.15 -15.38 1.62
C PHE A 117 -9.25 -15.05 2.80
N PHE A 118 -9.24 -13.81 3.30
CA PHE A 118 -8.29 -13.34 4.31
C PHE A 118 -8.99 -12.81 5.58
N TYR A 119 -8.46 -13.17 6.75
CA TYR A 119 -8.77 -12.53 8.04
C TYR A 119 -8.04 -11.20 8.20
N GLY A 120 -6.91 -11.06 7.50
CA GLY A 120 -6.16 -9.82 7.41
C GLY A 120 -5.37 -9.81 6.11
N LEU A 121 -5.32 -8.66 5.47
CA LEU A 121 -4.60 -8.39 4.23
C LEU A 121 -4.12 -6.94 4.29
N GLY A 122 -2.85 -6.70 4.03
CA GLY A 122 -2.34 -5.35 4.02
C GLY A 122 -1.09 -5.19 3.19
N SER A 123 -0.79 -3.93 2.91
CA SER A 123 0.41 -3.54 2.18
C SER A 123 0.95 -2.20 2.68
N LEU A 124 2.27 -2.06 2.63
CA LEU A 124 3.00 -0.86 2.97
C LEU A 124 3.98 -0.55 1.85
N TRP A 125 3.82 0.62 1.26
CA TRP A 125 4.82 1.25 0.42
C TRP A 125 5.59 2.26 1.25
N THR A 126 6.91 2.21 1.17
CA THR A 126 7.80 3.23 1.71
C THR A 126 8.73 3.72 0.62
N ILE A 127 8.71 5.03 0.34
CA ILE A 127 9.43 5.65 -0.76
C ILE A 127 10.29 6.77 -0.20
N ARG A 128 11.61 6.62 -0.33
CA ARG A 128 12.59 7.61 0.15
C ARG A 128 13.36 8.16 -1.05
N PRO A 129 13.64 9.48 -1.11
CA PRO A 129 14.57 10.00 -2.11
C PRO A 129 15.95 9.37 -1.94
N HIS A 130 16.66 9.21 -3.06
CA HIS A 130 18.11 8.99 -3.03
C HIS A 130 18.82 10.25 -2.51
N ASP A 131 20.01 10.05 -1.94
CA ASP A 131 20.96 11.14 -1.71
C ASP A 131 21.20 11.88 -3.05
N GLY A 132 20.92 13.18 -3.08
CA GLY A 132 21.00 14.01 -4.29
C GLY A 132 19.72 14.10 -5.13
N GLY A 133 18.61 13.48 -4.71
CA GLY A 133 17.25 13.78 -5.21
C GLY A 133 16.89 13.29 -6.61
N SER A 134 17.80 12.60 -7.31
CA SER A 134 17.60 12.12 -8.69
C SER A 134 16.76 10.83 -8.80
N GLY A 135 16.51 10.14 -7.69
CA GLY A 135 15.83 8.85 -7.69
C GLY A 135 15.11 8.50 -6.39
N SER A 136 14.54 7.30 -6.35
CA SER A 136 13.84 6.75 -5.19
C SER A 136 14.38 5.38 -4.78
N ASN A 137 14.49 5.18 -3.47
CA ASN A 137 14.55 3.88 -2.80
C ASN A 137 13.13 3.48 -2.40
N VAL A 138 12.70 2.29 -2.82
CA VAL A 138 11.32 1.83 -2.64
C VAL A 138 11.35 0.50 -1.91
N GLU A 139 10.61 0.43 -0.82
CA GLU A 139 10.33 -0.79 -0.08
C GLU A 139 8.83 -1.06 -0.17
N PHE A 140 8.47 -2.26 -0.63
CA PHE A 140 7.10 -2.73 -0.67
C PHE A 140 7.00 -3.99 0.20
N THR A 141 6.11 -3.93 1.19
CA THR A 141 5.80 -5.06 2.05
C THR A 141 4.32 -5.35 1.91
N CYS A 142 3.96 -6.62 1.76
CA CYS A 142 2.57 -7.07 1.85
C CYS A 142 2.49 -8.22 2.85
N TRP A 143 1.37 -8.33 3.54
CA TRP A 143 1.09 -9.42 4.47
C TRP A 143 -0.35 -9.87 4.32
N TYR A 144 -0.60 -11.12 4.66
CA TYR A 144 -1.93 -11.70 4.65
C TYR A 144 -2.05 -12.78 5.73
N VAL A 145 -3.28 -13.02 6.17
CA VAL A 145 -3.68 -14.07 7.10
C VAL A 145 -4.87 -14.80 6.45
N PRO A 146 -4.70 -16.01 5.91
CA PRO A 146 -5.77 -16.73 5.22
C PRO A 146 -6.88 -17.16 6.19
N ARG A 147 -8.13 -17.25 5.71
CA ARG A 147 -9.31 -17.58 6.53
C ARG A 147 -9.44 -19.04 6.96
N SER A 148 -8.64 -19.96 6.42
CA SER A 148 -8.90 -21.40 6.54
C SER A 148 -7.81 -22.19 7.26
N SER A 149 -8.24 -22.94 8.28
CA SER A 149 -7.60 -24.11 8.89
C SER A 149 -8.05 -25.45 8.26
N SER A 150 -8.87 -25.43 7.21
CA SER A 150 -9.38 -26.64 6.56
C SER A 150 -8.48 -27.10 5.42
N VAL A 151 -8.59 -28.37 5.06
CA VAL A 151 -7.79 -29.16 4.11
C VAL A 151 -7.49 -28.47 2.76
N PHE A 152 -8.26 -27.45 2.37
CA PHE A 152 -7.96 -26.54 1.26
C PHE A 152 -6.65 -25.72 1.45
N ALA A 153 -6.33 -25.29 2.67
CA ALA A 153 -5.17 -24.47 3.00
C ALA A 153 -3.83 -25.20 2.85
N LYS A 154 -3.79 -26.55 2.91
CA LYS A 154 -2.54 -27.30 2.74
C LYS A 154 -2.12 -27.48 1.28
N GLY A 155 -3.08 -27.60 0.35
CA GLY A 155 -2.80 -27.70 -1.09
C GLY A 155 -2.77 -26.32 -1.78
N VAL A 156 -3.66 -25.42 -1.36
CA VAL A 156 -3.74 -24.06 -1.92
C VAL A 156 -2.75 -23.13 -1.24
N GLY A 157 -2.34 -23.35 0.01
CA GLY A 157 -1.33 -22.52 0.69
C GLY A 157 0.02 -22.47 -0.03
N VAL A 158 0.51 -23.61 -0.54
CA VAL A 158 1.75 -23.65 -1.35
C VAL A 158 1.58 -22.94 -2.69
N MET A 159 0.40 -23.05 -3.30
CA MET A 159 0.08 -22.31 -4.52
C MET A 159 -0.08 -20.82 -4.25
N ILE A 160 -0.64 -20.42 -3.11
CA ILE A 160 -0.80 -19.04 -2.66
C ILE A 160 0.59 -18.45 -2.43
N ASP A 161 1.45 -19.05 -1.61
CA ASP A 161 2.76 -18.44 -1.28
C ASP A 161 3.62 -18.22 -2.54
N GLY A 162 3.71 -19.21 -3.44
CA GLY A 162 4.40 -19.05 -4.73
C GLY A 162 3.71 -18.07 -5.69
N SER A 163 2.37 -17.98 -5.65
CA SER A 163 1.62 -17.00 -6.42
C SER A 163 1.78 -15.59 -5.87
N TYR A 164 1.91 -15.41 -4.55
CA TYR A 164 1.99 -14.09 -3.91
C TYR A 164 3.31 -13.40 -4.16
N GLU A 165 4.44 -14.14 -4.14
CA GLU A 165 5.72 -13.57 -4.55
C GLU A 165 5.70 -13.16 -6.04
N MET A 166 5.10 -13.98 -6.89
CA MET A 166 4.95 -13.66 -8.31
C MET A 166 4.01 -12.46 -8.53
N VAL A 167 2.90 -12.40 -7.80
CA VAL A 167 1.91 -11.32 -7.86
C VAL A 167 2.53 -10.02 -7.38
N SER A 168 3.22 -10.02 -6.23
CA SER A 168 3.87 -8.81 -5.70
C SER A 168 4.92 -8.28 -6.66
N ARG A 169 5.74 -9.16 -7.26
CA ARG A 169 6.70 -8.78 -8.30
C ARG A 169 6.02 -8.16 -9.51
N ARG A 170 4.98 -8.79 -10.05
CA ARG A 170 4.22 -8.28 -11.20
C ARG A 170 3.51 -6.96 -10.91
N GLN A 171 2.96 -6.80 -9.71
CA GLN A 171 2.36 -5.53 -9.28
C GLN A 171 3.42 -4.44 -9.26
N MET A 172 4.56 -4.69 -8.59
CA MET A 172 5.69 -3.77 -8.55
C MET A 172 6.15 -3.37 -9.96
N GLU A 173 6.36 -4.34 -10.87
CA GLU A 173 6.70 -4.09 -12.28
C GLU A 173 5.67 -3.21 -13.02
N ALA A 174 4.39 -3.41 -12.74
CA ALA A 174 3.32 -2.60 -13.32
C ALA A 174 3.34 -1.15 -12.82
N PHE A 175 3.52 -0.92 -11.52
CA PHE A 175 3.71 0.43 -10.96
C PHE A 175 4.92 1.13 -11.58
N TRP A 176 6.00 0.39 -11.79
CA TRP A 176 7.20 0.91 -12.46
C TRP A 176 6.96 1.27 -13.92
N SER A 177 6.27 0.42 -14.66
CA SER A 177 5.94 0.66 -16.06
C SER A 177 5.05 1.90 -16.21
N ARG A 178 4.02 2.02 -15.35
CA ARG A 178 3.14 3.19 -15.30
C ARG A 178 3.91 4.49 -15.04
N CYS A 179 4.88 4.46 -14.12
CA CYS A 179 5.73 5.63 -13.84
C CYS A 179 6.60 6.05 -15.05
N LYS A 180 6.88 5.15 -16.00
CA LYS A 180 7.68 5.45 -17.20
C LYS A 180 6.83 5.98 -18.36
N GLU A 181 5.58 5.55 -18.47
CA GLU A 181 4.65 5.96 -19.53
C GLU A 181 4.21 7.41 -19.42
N ASP A 182 4.03 7.93 -18.19
CA ASP A 182 3.65 9.33 -17.97
C ASP A 182 4.86 10.31 -18.14
N ARG A 183 5.72 10.09 -19.14
CA ARG A 183 6.90 10.94 -19.45
C ARG A 183 6.61 11.94 -20.55
#